data_AF-A0A1Q3JPL8-F1
#
_entry.id   AF-A0A1Q3JPL8-F1
#
_cell.length_a   1.000
_cell.length_b   1.000
_cell.length_c   1.000
_cell.angle_alpha   90.00
_cell.angle_beta   90.00
_cell.angle_gamma   90.00
#
_symmetry.space_group_name_H-M   'P 1'
#
loop_
_entity.id
_entity.type
_entity.pdbx_description
1 polymer ?
#
loop_
_entity_poly.entity_id
_entity_poly.type
_entity_poly.pdbx_seq_one_letter_code
_entity_poly.pdbx_strand_id
1 'polypeptide(L)'
;MKRRRIARLKRLVRLTEHLYEKEVRAAEELKRARDDAAKAAAVTRAYLDHDNLVGTVFPELVSARAVKLERRAGELGVEVEHQIEAVAAARGRVKGLTNKLDREVAEEVQAQDAVQLENAIDQFVRSRLASLK
;
A
#
# COMPACT_ATOMS: atom_id res chain seq x y z
N MET A 1 15.69 5.93 26.30
CA MET A 1 15.09 4.81 25.52
C MET A 1 14.12 5.29 24.43
N LYS A 2 13.30 6.33 24.64
CA LYS A 2 12.30 6.84 23.67
C LYS A 2 12.86 7.22 22.30
N ARG A 3 14.01 7.92 22.21
CA ARG A 3 14.68 8.22 20.92
C ARG A 3 15.00 6.99 20.06
N ARG A 4 15.42 5.87 20.68
CA ARG A 4 15.67 4.59 19.96
C ARG A 4 14.37 3.97 19.47
N ARG A 5 13.29 4.07 20.25
CA ARG A 5 11.94 3.61 19.88
C ARG A 5 11.38 4.41 18.69
N ILE A 6 11.50 5.74 18.71
CA ILE A 6 11.13 6.63 17.59
C ILE A 6 11.92 6.25 16.33
N ALA A 7 13.24 6.07 16.43
CA ALA A 7 14.07 5.67 15.29
C ALA A 7 13.72 4.28 14.74
N ARG A 8 13.30 3.35 15.60
CA ARG A 8 12.80 2.02 15.19
C ARG A 8 11.44 2.13 14.49
N LEU A 9 10.53 2.94 15.02
CA LEU A 9 9.21 3.20 14.40
C LEU A 9 9.35 3.88 13.04
N LYS A 10 10.22 4.89 12.90
CA LYS A 10 10.51 5.51 11.59
C LYS A 10 10.98 4.50 10.55
N ARG A 11 11.87 3.58 10.93
CA ARG A 11 12.33 2.49 10.05
C ARG A 11 11.22 1.52 9.68
N LEU A 12 10.37 1.17 10.65
CA LEU A 12 9.23 0.27 10.43
C LEU A 12 8.20 0.91 9.48
N VAL A 13 7.88 2.19 9.65
CA VAL A 13 6.99 2.93 8.75
C VAL A 13 7.53 2.90 7.32
N ARG A 14 8.80 3.31 7.13
CA ARG A 14 9.44 3.30 5.80
C ARG A 14 9.45 1.92 5.14
N LEU A 15 9.77 0.87 5.90
CA LEU A 15 9.75 -0.50 5.38
C LEU A 15 8.33 -0.92 4.96
N THR A 16 7.33 -0.55 5.77
CA THR A 16 5.93 -0.90 5.49
C THR A 16 5.38 -0.11 4.29
N GLU A 17 5.77 1.16 4.13
CA GLU A 17 5.47 1.97 2.94
C GLU A 17 6.07 1.34 1.68
N HIS A 18 7.33 0.90 1.74
CA HIS A 18 7.97 0.27 0.60
C HIS A 18 7.30 -1.07 0.21
N LEU A 19 6.92 -1.89 1.20
CA LEU A 19 6.15 -3.11 0.95
C LEU A 19 4.79 -2.77 0.34
N TYR A 20 4.09 -1.76 0.85
CA TYR A 20 2.82 -1.29 0.30
C TYR A 20 2.94 -0.88 -1.17
N GLU A 21 3.96 -0.10 -1.53
CA GLU A 21 4.22 0.29 -2.92
C GLU A 21 4.44 -0.93 -3.83
N LYS A 22 5.14 -1.95 -3.34
CA LYS A 22 5.36 -3.19 -4.08
C LYS A 22 4.05 -3.96 -4.31
N GLU A 23 3.21 -4.08 -3.29
CA GLU A 23 1.90 -4.75 -3.41
C GLU A 23 0.98 -4.01 -4.40
N VAL A 24 1.02 -2.67 -4.41
CA VAL A 24 0.27 -1.84 -5.36
C VAL A 24 0.72 -2.11 -6.80
N ARG A 25 2.03 -2.14 -7.06
CA ARG A 25 2.57 -2.45 -8.40
C ARG A 25 2.17 -3.84 -8.87
N ALA A 26 2.24 -4.84 -7.98
CA ALA A 26 1.81 -6.20 -8.29
C ALA A 26 0.31 -6.26 -8.67
N ALA A 27 -0.54 -5.50 -7.96
CA ALA A 27 -1.96 -5.40 -8.29
C ALA A 27 -2.19 -4.77 -9.67
N GLU A 28 -1.43 -3.73 -10.02
CA GLU A 28 -1.49 -3.09 -11.35
C GLU A 28 -1.05 -4.04 -12.47
N GLU A 29 -0.01 -4.84 -12.25
CA GLU A 29 0.47 -5.85 -13.21
C GLU A 29 -0.59 -6.94 -13.45
N LEU A 30 -1.19 -7.47 -12.38
CA LEU A 30 -2.29 -8.45 -12.48
C LEU A 30 -3.49 -7.87 -13.22
N LYS A 31 -3.84 -6.61 -12.97
CA LYS A 31 -4.92 -5.92 -13.69
C LYS A 31 -4.63 -5.82 -15.19
N ARG A 32 -3.41 -5.45 -15.58
CA ARG A 32 -3.02 -5.42 -17.00
C ARG A 32 -3.11 -6.81 -17.64
N ALA A 33 -2.61 -7.84 -16.96
CA ALA A 33 -2.68 -9.22 -17.46
C ALA A 33 -4.13 -9.71 -17.64
N ARG A 34 -5.03 -9.34 -16.73
CA ARG A 34 -6.48 -9.59 -16.84
C ARG A 34 -7.06 -8.89 -18.07
N ASP A 35 -6.78 -7.59 -18.23
CA ASP A 35 -7.32 -6.79 -19.34
C ASP A 35 -6.82 -7.31 -20.69
N ASP A 36 -5.57 -7.75 -20.77
CA ASP A 36 -5.00 -8.36 -21.98
C ASP A 36 -5.63 -9.71 -22.30
N ALA A 37 -5.89 -10.55 -21.29
CA ALA A 37 -6.61 -11.81 -21.48
C ALA A 37 -8.06 -11.58 -21.94
N ALA A 38 -8.75 -10.59 -21.37
CA ALA A 38 -10.10 -10.21 -21.77
C ALA A 38 -10.17 -9.67 -23.22
N LYS A 39 -9.21 -8.82 -23.60
CA LYS A 39 -9.08 -8.34 -24.98
C LYS A 39 -8.80 -9.49 -25.95
N ALA A 40 -7.90 -10.40 -25.60
CA ALA A 40 -7.59 -11.57 -26.42
C ALA A 40 -8.83 -12.46 -26.61
N ALA A 41 -9.64 -12.66 -25.55
CA ALA A 41 -10.91 -13.37 -25.65
C ALA A 41 -11.91 -12.66 -26.58
N ALA A 42 -12.07 -11.35 -26.45
CA ALA A 42 -12.95 -10.54 -27.28
C ALA A 42 -12.55 -10.58 -28.76
N VAL A 43 -11.26 -10.45 -29.06
CA VAL A 43 -10.72 -10.61 -30.43
C VAL A 43 -10.99 -12.01 -30.96
N THR A 44 -10.75 -13.04 -30.14
CA THR A 44 -11.00 -14.45 -30.52
C THR A 44 -12.47 -14.69 -30.85
N ARG A 45 -13.40 -14.09 -30.08
CA ARG A 45 -14.84 -14.14 -30.38
C ARG A 45 -15.21 -13.39 -31.66
N ALA A 46 -14.68 -12.19 -31.87
CA ALA A 46 -14.93 -11.42 -33.08
C ALA A 46 -14.47 -12.15 -34.35
N TYR A 47 -13.40 -12.96 -34.26
CA TYR A 47 -12.98 -13.84 -35.36
C TYR A 47 -13.97 -14.97 -35.64
N LEU A 48 -14.68 -15.49 -34.63
CA LEU A 48 -15.72 -16.51 -34.79
C LEU A 48 -16.98 -15.96 -35.46
N ASP A 49 -17.29 -14.69 -35.21
CA ASP A 49 -18.47 -14.01 -35.76
C ASP A 49 -18.29 -13.55 -37.21
N HIS A 50 -17.08 -13.71 -37.78
CA HIS A 50 -16.79 -13.35 -39.17
C HIS A 50 -17.23 -14.45 -40.14
N ASP A 51 -18.05 -14.11 -41.13
CA ASP A 51 -18.75 -15.01 -42.08
C ASP A 51 -17.86 -16.02 -42.89
N ASN A 52 -16.54 -15.97 -42.78
CA ASN A 52 -15.60 -16.78 -43.56
C ASN A 52 -15.18 -18.12 -42.92
N LEU A 53 -15.77 -18.51 -41.79
CA LEU A 53 -15.43 -19.76 -41.09
C LEU A 53 -16.36 -20.92 -41.46
N VAL A 54 -16.45 -21.24 -42.75
CA VAL A 54 -17.21 -22.41 -43.24
C VAL A 54 -16.24 -23.57 -43.50
N GLY A 55 -16.36 -24.65 -42.72
CA GLY A 55 -15.61 -25.91 -42.91
C GLY A 55 -14.75 -26.31 -41.71
N THR A 56 -15.41 -26.88 -40.69
CA THR A 56 -14.99 -27.76 -39.58
C THR A 56 -13.56 -27.70 -38.96
N VAL A 57 -13.51 -28.01 -37.65
CA VAL A 57 -12.35 -27.99 -36.72
C VAL A 57 -11.89 -26.60 -36.27
N PHE A 58 -11.79 -25.62 -37.18
CA PHE A 58 -11.26 -24.29 -36.83
C PHE A 58 -12.15 -23.50 -35.83
N PRO A 59 -13.50 -23.45 -35.98
CA PRO A 59 -14.36 -22.70 -35.06
C PRO A 59 -14.40 -23.29 -33.64
N GLU A 60 -14.36 -24.62 -33.50
CA GLU A 60 -14.39 -25.29 -32.20
C GLU A 60 -13.10 -25.05 -31.40
N LEU A 61 -11.94 -25.10 -32.07
CA LEU A 61 -10.65 -24.80 -31.44
C LEU A 61 -10.55 -23.34 -30.99
N VAL A 62 -11.06 -22.42 -31.82
CA VAL A 62 -11.07 -20.98 -31.52
C VAL A 62 -12.06 -20.67 -30.39
N SER A 63 -13.25 -21.30 -30.37
CA SER A 63 -14.21 -21.19 -29.27
C SER A 63 -13.66 -21.73 -27.95
N ALA A 64 -13.05 -22.92 -27.98
CA ALA A 64 -12.40 -23.51 -26.79
C ALA A 64 -11.27 -22.61 -26.26
N ARG A 65 -10.56 -21.89 -27.13
CA ARG A 65 -9.53 -20.93 -26.74
C ARG A 65 -10.12 -19.64 -26.14
N ALA A 66 -11.22 -19.12 -26.69
CA ALA A 66 -11.94 -17.98 -26.12
C ALA A 66 -12.43 -18.29 -24.69
N VAL A 67 -13.07 -19.46 -24.49
CA VAL A 67 -13.53 -19.91 -23.18
C VAL A 67 -12.39 -20.05 -22.18
N LYS A 68 -11.23 -20.58 -22.59
CA LYS A 68 -10.05 -20.66 -21.72
C LYS A 68 -9.50 -19.29 -21.33
N LEU A 69 -9.51 -18.33 -22.25
CA LEU A 69 -9.06 -16.96 -21.99
C LEU A 69 -10.01 -16.22 -21.03
N GLU A 70 -11.31 -16.41 -21.19
CA GLU A 70 -12.33 -15.86 -20.27
C GLU A 70 -12.20 -16.43 -18.87
N ARG A 71 -12.03 -17.75 -18.76
CA ARG A 71 -11.79 -18.40 -17.47
C ARG A 71 -10.55 -17.83 -16.80
N ARG A 72 -9.45 -17.69 -17.55
CA ARG A 72 -8.21 -17.08 -17.05
C ARG A 72 -8.40 -15.62 -16.62
N ALA A 73 -9.16 -14.83 -17.37
CA ALA A 73 -9.49 -13.46 -17.00
C ALA A 73 -10.36 -13.40 -15.73
N GLY A 74 -11.25 -14.38 -15.53
CA GLY A 74 -12.02 -14.54 -14.30
C GLY A 74 -11.14 -14.88 -13.10
N GLU A 75 -10.26 -15.88 -13.25
CA GLU A 75 -9.28 -16.28 -12.20
C GLU A 75 -8.36 -15.12 -11.81
N LEU A 76 -7.81 -14.40 -12.79
CA LEU A 76 -7.03 -13.18 -12.53
C LEU A 76 -7.85 -12.05 -11.91
N GLY A 77 -9.16 -11.96 -12.22
CA GLY A 77 -10.06 -11.01 -11.59
C GLY A 77 -10.20 -11.23 -10.08
N VAL A 78 -10.38 -12.48 -9.67
CA VAL A 78 -10.45 -12.87 -8.25
C VAL A 78 -9.13 -12.56 -7.55
N GLU A 79 -7.99 -12.84 -8.19
CA GLU A 79 -6.67 -12.56 -7.63
C GLU A 79 -6.42 -11.06 -7.46
N VAL A 80 -6.87 -10.24 -8.41
CA VAL A 80 -6.83 -8.77 -8.29
C VAL A 80 -7.66 -8.28 -7.10
N GLU A 81 -8.87 -8.81 -6.90
CA GLU A 81 -9.71 -8.44 -5.75
C GLU A 81 -9.02 -8.74 -4.42
N HIS A 82 -8.48 -9.94 -4.25
CA HIS A 82 -7.71 -10.32 -3.06
C HIS A 82 -6.51 -9.39 -2.84
N GLN A 83 -5.81 -9.03 -3.91
CA GLN A 83 -4.65 -8.15 -3.84
C GLN A 83 -5.05 -6.71 -3.44
N ILE A 84 -6.19 -6.20 -3.93
CA ILE A 84 -6.74 -4.90 -3.52
C ILE A 84 -7.07 -4.91 -2.03
N GLU A 85 -7.67 -5.97 -1.51
CA GLU A 85 -7.94 -6.12 -0.08
C GLU A 85 -6.65 -6.15 0.75
N ALA A 86 -5.63 -6.89 0.30
CA ALA A 86 -4.33 -6.93 0.95
C ALA A 86 -3.65 -5.55 0.98
N VAL A 87 -3.74 -4.80 -0.11
CA VAL A 87 -3.27 -3.40 -0.23
C VAL A 87 -4.02 -2.49 0.75
N ALA A 88 -5.34 -2.62 0.85
CA ALA A 88 -6.16 -1.83 1.79
C ALA A 88 -5.78 -2.13 3.26
N ALA A 89 -5.59 -3.41 3.60
CA ALA A 89 -5.14 -3.83 4.92
C ALA A 89 -3.72 -3.31 5.23
N ALA A 90 -2.81 -3.37 4.25
CA ALA A 90 -1.46 -2.81 4.37
C ALA A 90 -1.48 -1.30 4.60
N ARG A 91 -2.31 -0.55 3.87
CA ARG A 91 -2.53 0.89 4.08
C ARG A 91 -3.01 1.21 5.49
N GLY A 92 -3.96 0.40 6.01
CA GLY A 92 -4.43 0.51 7.39
C GLY A 92 -3.29 0.34 8.41
N ARG A 93 -2.40 -0.63 8.18
CA ARG A 93 -1.21 -0.85 9.03
C ARG A 93 -0.24 0.33 8.99
N VAL A 94 0.05 0.89 7.81
CA VAL A 94 0.89 2.09 7.66
C VAL A 94 0.31 3.24 8.48
N LYS A 95 -0.96 3.56 8.29
CA LYS A 95 -1.65 4.63 9.04
C LYS A 95 -1.57 4.42 10.56
N GLY A 96 -1.78 3.18 11.02
CA GLY A 96 -1.65 2.84 12.43
C GLY A 96 -0.24 3.02 12.99
N LEU A 97 0.79 2.71 12.21
CA LEU A 97 2.19 2.92 12.61
C LEU A 97 2.58 4.40 12.61
N THR A 98 2.12 5.18 11.63
CA THR A 98 2.32 6.64 11.57
C THR A 98 1.69 7.31 12.78
N ASN A 99 0.43 6.99 13.11
CA ASN A 99 -0.23 7.53 14.29
C ASN A 99 0.52 7.22 15.60
N LYS A 100 1.11 6.01 15.71
CA LYS A 100 1.93 5.62 16.88
C LYS A 100 3.23 6.42 16.92
N LEU A 101 3.87 6.62 15.77
CA LEU A 101 5.08 7.43 15.66
C LEU A 101 4.81 8.88 16.08
N ASP A 102 3.72 9.48 15.58
CA ASP A 102 3.35 10.87 15.89
C ASP A 102 3.11 11.07 17.38
N ARG A 103 2.43 10.13 18.04
CA ARG A 103 2.23 10.15 19.50
C ARG A 103 3.56 10.09 20.26
N GLU A 104 4.44 9.15 19.92
CA GLU A 104 5.74 9.02 20.60
C GLU A 104 6.63 10.26 20.37
N VAL A 105 6.54 10.89 19.20
CA VAL A 105 7.24 12.16 18.92
C VAL A 105 6.65 13.29 19.74
N ALA A 106 5.32 13.43 19.78
CA ALA A 106 4.66 14.48 20.58
C ALA A 106 4.99 14.37 22.07
N GLU A 107 4.97 13.15 22.62
CA GLU A 107 5.37 12.91 24.01
C GLU A 107 6.83 13.27 24.29
N GLU A 108 7.74 12.99 23.36
CA GLU A 108 9.15 13.35 23.50
C GLU A 108 9.35 14.88 23.43
N VAL A 109 8.61 15.58 22.56
CA VAL A 109 8.63 17.05 22.47
C VAL A 109 8.12 17.67 23.76
N GLN A 110 6.95 17.23 24.25
CA GLN A 110 6.38 17.74 25.49
C GLN A 110 7.31 17.53 26.70
N ALA A 111 8.00 16.38 26.77
CA ALA A 111 8.99 16.13 27.82
C ALA A 111 10.21 17.06 27.71
N GLN A 112 10.66 17.38 26.50
CA GLN A 112 11.75 18.33 26.28
C GLN A 112 11.34 19.76 26.66
N ASP A 113 10.13 20.17 26.30
CA ASP A 113 9.58 21.50 26.65
C ASP A 113 9.44 21.65 28.16
N ALA A 114 8.97 20.62 28.88
CA ALA A 114 8.88 20.63 30.33
C ALA A 114 10.25 20.81 31.00
N VAL A 115 11.28 20.12 30.52
CA VAL A 115 12.67 20.28 31.02
C VAL A 115 13.22 21.67 30.73
N GLN A 116 12.93 22.24 29.55
CA GLN A 116 13.35 23.61 29.23
C GLN A 116 12.66 24.64 30.14
N LEU A 117 11.36 24.46 30.41
CA LEU A 117 10.61 25.31 31.31
C LEU A 117 11.15 25.25 32.75
N GLU A 118 11.43 24.04 33.26
CA GLU A 118 12.02 23.83 34.57
C GLU A 118 13.38 24.54 34.69
N ASN A 119 14.26 24.36 33.69
CA ASN A 119 15.55 25.05 33.65
C ASN A 119 15.41 26.59 33.60
N ALA A 120 14.43 27.10 32.87
CA ALA A 120 14.16 28.54 32.78
C ALA A 120 13.66 29.11 34.12
N ILE A 121 12.78 28.37 34.82
CA ILE A 121 12.31 28.70 36.17
C ILE A 121 13.49 28.72 37.14
N ASP A 122 14.34 27.69 37.13
CA ASP A 122 15.53 27.59 37.97
C ASP A 122 16.50 28.75 37.75
N GLN A 123 16.76 29.10 36.48
CA GLN A 123 17.60 30.25 36.15
C GLN A 123 16.99 31.56 36.62
N PHE A 124 15.68 31.75 36.43
CA PHE A 124 14.98 32.94 36.89
C PHE A 124 15.06 33.08 38.42
N VAL A 125 14.78 32.01 39.16
CA VAL A 125 14.87 31.99 40.64
C VAL A 125 16.30 32.28 41.09
N ARG A 126 17.31 31.65 40.49
CA ARG A 126 18.74 31.92 40.81
C ARG A 126 19.12 33.37 40.55
N SER A 127 18.70 33.94 39.42
CA SER A 127 19.00 35.33 39.07
C SER A 127 18.36 36.33 40.06
N ARG A 128 17.11 36.06 40.47
CA ARG A 128 16.39 36.86 41.48
C ARG A 128 17.07 36.78 42.84
N LEU A 129 17.44 35.58 43.29
CA LEU A 129 18.14 35.39 44.56
C LEU A 129 19.53 36.04 44.56
N ALA A 130 20.24 36.02 43.43
CA ALA A 130 21.53 36.70 43.29
C ALA A 130 21.40 38.23 43.34
N SER A 131 20.30 38.79 42.80
CA SER A 131 20.05 40.24 42.83
C SER A 131 19.63 40.81 44.20
N LEU A 132 19.28 39.93 45.15
CA LEU A 132 18.84 40.30 46.50
C LEU A 132 19.98 40.28 47.54
N LYS A 133 21.20 39.93 47.11
CA LYS A 133 22.43 40.00 47.92
C LYS A 133 23.21 41.26 47.56
#